data_AF-F4REP2-F1
#
_entry.id   AF-F4REP2-F1
#
_cell.length_a   1.000
_cell.length_b   1.000
_cell.length_c   1.000
_cell.angle_alpha   90.00
_cell.angle_beta   90.00
_cell.angle_gamma   90.00
#
_symmetry.space_group_name_H-M   'P 1'
#
loop_
_entity.id
_entity.type
_entity.pdbx_description
1 polymer ?
#
loop_
_entity_poly.entity_id
_entity_poly.type
_entity_poly.pdbx_seq_one_letter_code
_entity_poly.pdbx_strand_id
1 'polypeptide(L)'
;MKTKTPISLNLIVCATVGNGIGKSGKLPWKLKKDMKYFKFITSFIPSSKSTSRLKSTEIENQNQNLKNVVIMGRKTWESIPRKFKPLENRINIIVSRKQTYESLGLSKDSKDVYLTNSILNACEIIQTLNIYKTYLIGGSELYNQIIKTPILANIYELKTILLTRVLGDDEGFECDTFLSDFKETGNWKMSDNQRFLEWISLGIDEGEKIDLQDELGFNLFEVNDDDGNNQIEFQLWEPNSLASSKEN
;
A
#
# COMPACT_ATOMS: atom_id res chain seq x y z
N MET A 1 -10.44 29.98 2.65
CA MET A 1 -10.66 28.51 2.62
C MET A 1 -9.46 27.86 3.30
N LYS A 2 -9.65 27.03 4.34
CA LYS A 2 -8.52 26.27 4.92
C LYS A 2 -7.99 25.33 3.84
N THR A 3 -6.73 25.48 3.45
CA THR A 3 -6.06 24.58 2.51
C THR A 3 -6.00 23.20 3.16
N LYS A 4 -6.74 22.23 2.61
CA LYS A 4 -6.69 20.84 3.09
C LYS A 4 -5.31 20.26 2.81
N THR A 5 -4.73 19.59 3.79
CA THR A 5 -3.46 18.86 3.63
C THR A 5 -3.64 17.76 2.58
N PRO A 6 -2.69 17.57 1.65
CA PRO A 6 -2.76 16.49 0.66
C PRO A 6 -2.73 15.11 1.34
N ILE A 7 -3.45 14.16 0.77
CA ILE A 7 -3.45 12.76 1.21
C ILE A 7 -2.09 12.13 0.89
N SER A 8 -1.42 11.60 1.92
CA SER A 8 -0.19 10.82 1.74
C SER A 8 -0.52 9.41 1.24
N LEU A 9 -0.06 9.07 0.04
CA LEU A 9 -0.23 7.77 -0.59
C LEU A 9 1.04 6.93 -0.45
N ASN A 10 0.86 5.64 -0.16
CA ASN A 10 1.92 4.64 -0.16
C ASN A 10 1.58 3.58 -1.20
N LEU A 11 2.38 3.43 -2.25
CA LEU A 11 2.17 2.40 -3.25
C LEU A 11 2.76 1.09 -2.74
N ILE A 12 2.00 0.00 -2.75
CA ILE A 12 2.52 -1.35 -2.47
C ILE A 12 2.31 -2.24 -3.69
N VAL A 13 3.38 -2.90 -4.16
CA VAL A 13 3.37 -3.68 -5.41
C VAL A 13 4.41 -4.80 -5.36
N CYS A 14 4.08 -5.93 -5.99
CA CYS A 14 5.04 -7.00 -6.30
C CYS A 14 5.31 -6.98 -7.81
N ALA A 15 6.58 -6.97 -8.22
CA ALA A 15 6.97 -6.89 -9.63
C ALA A 15 8.22 -7.72 -9.96
N THR A 16 8.29 -8.29 -11.17
CA THR A 16 9.52 -8.91 -11.72
C THR A 16 10.60 -7.87 -11.98
N VAL A 17 11.84 -8.26 -12.24
CA VAL A 17 12.93 -7.31 -12.61
C VAL A 17 12.52 -6.42 -13.79
N GLY A 18 11.88 -6.97 -14.82
CA GLY A 18 11.29 -6.23 -15.94
C GLY A 18 10.03 -5.40 -15.61
N ASN A 19 9.71 -5.15 -14.33
CA ASN A 19 8.52 -4.44 -13.86
C ASN A 19 7.18 -5.08 -14.27
N GLY A 20 7.18 -6.38 -14.59
CA GLY A 20 5.96 -7.14 -14.84
C GLY A 20 5.18 -7.32 -13.54
N ILE A 21 3.87 -7.08 -13.54
CA ILE A 21 2.99 -7.14 -12.35
C ILE A 21 1.72 -7.97 -12.57
N GLY A 22 1.49 -8.46 -13.78
CA GLY A 22 0.23 -9.08 -14.14
C GLY A 22 0.28 -9.81 -15.47
N LYS A 23 -0.55 -10.84 -15.58
CA LYS A 23 -0.84 -11.59 -16.80
C LYS A 23 -2.32 -11.90 -16.83
N SER A 24 -3.00 -11.50 -17.91
CA SER A 24 -4.41 -11.79 -18.16
C SER A 24 -5.32 -11.44 -16.98
N GLY A 25 -5.04 -10.30 -16.33
CA GLY A 25 -5.81 -9.78 -15.20
C GLY A 25 -5.57 -10.46 -13.85
N LYS A 26 -4.55 -11.32 -13.73
CA LYS A 26 -4.16 -12.02 -12.49
C LYS A 26 -2.68 -11.81 -12.19
N LEU A 27 -2.27 -12.14 -10.97
CA LEU A 27 -0.86 -12.26 -10.62
C LEU A 27 -0.26 -13.47 -11.37
N PRO A 28 0.91 -13.34 -12.02
CA PRO A 28 1.56 -14.44 -12.73
C PRO A 28 2.12 -15.53 -11.81
N TRP A 29 2.21 -15.25 -10.51
CA TRP A 29 2.84 -16.09 -9.49
C TRP A 29 1.94 -16.33 -8.29
N LYS A 30 2.40 -17.22 -7.42
CA LYS A 30 1.84 -17.47 -6.09
C LYS A 30 2.95 -17.39 -5.04
N LEU A 31 3.23 -16.18 -4.60
CA LEU A 31 4.27 -15.90 -3.61
C LEU A 31 3.61 -15.73 -2.23
N LYS A 32 3.71 -16.76 -1.39
CA LYS A 32 3.09 -16.77 -0.06
C LYS A 32 3.71 -15.72 0.87
N LYS A 33 5.03 -15.52 0.79
CA LYS A 33 5.74 -14.54 1.63
C LYS A 33 5.34 -13.12 1.27
N ASP A 34 5.24 -12.80 -0.02
CA ASP A 34 4.71 -11.52 -0.49
C ASP A 34 3.26 -11.30 -0.01
N MET A 35 2.39 -12.30 -0.13
CA MET A 35 1.01 -12.18 0.33
C MET A 35 0.89 -11.96 1.85
N LYS A 36 1.75 -12.61 2.64
CA LYS A 36 1.84 -12.37 4.10
C LYS A 36 2.29 -10.94 4.40
N TYR A 37 3.36 -10.49 3.74
CA TYR A 37 3.88 -9.13 3.86
C TYR A 37 2.83 -8.08 3.46
N PHE A 38 2.19 -8.22 2.30
CA PHE A 38 1.12 -7.35 1.83
C PHE A 38 -0.02 -7.26 2.85
N LYS A 39 -0.48 -8.42 3.36
CA LYS A 39 -1.54 -8.45 4.38
C LYS A 39 -1.10 -7.71 5.63
N PHE A 40 0.10 -8.00 6.14
CA PHE A 40 0.63 -7.36 7.35
C PHE A 40 0.71 -5.84 7.16
N ILE A 41 1.46 -5.34 6.19
CA ILE A 41 1.69 -3.90 5.99
C ILE A 41 0.38 -3.13 5.79
N THR A 42 -0.54 -3.67 4.98
CA THR A 42 -1.77 -2.94 4.68
C THR A 42 -2.81 -3.01 5.80
N SER A 43 -2.72 -3.95 6.75
CA SER A 43 -3.69 -4.08 7.85
C SER A 43 -3.14 -3.73 9.22
N PHE A 44 -1.81 -3.66 9.37
CA PHE A 44 -1.14 -3.36 10.62
C PHE A 44 -1.37 -1.90 11.03
N ILE A 45 -1.71 -1.71 12.29
CA ILE A 45 -1.87 -0.41 12.94
C ILE A 45 -1.14 -0.51 14.28
N PRO A 46 -0.17 0.37 14.56
CA PRO A 46 0.44 0.45 15.88
C PRO A 46 -0.62 0.58 16.95
N SER A 47 -0.65 -0.36 17.89
CA SER A 47 -1.56 -0.28 19.02
C SER A 47 -0.98 0.66 20.06
N SER A 48 -1.72 1.68 20.48
CA SER A 48 -1.50 2.35 21.76
C SER A 48 -1.94 1.42 22.91
N LYS A 49 -1.38 0.20 22.99
CA LYS A 49 -1.75 -0.81 23.99
C LYS A 49 -0.78 -0.92 25.17
N SER A 50 0.33 -0.17 25.17
CA SER A 50 1.19 -0.03 26.36
C SER A 50 0.98 1.28 27.15
N THR A 51 -0.05 2.07 26.83
CA THR A 51 -0.47 3.25 27.60
C THR A 51 -1.29 2.93 28.88
N SER A 52 -1.33 1.67 29.31
CA SER A 52 -1.98 1.26 30.57
C SER A 52 -1.35 1.82 31.87
N ARG A 53 -0.37 2.74 31.79
CA ARG A 53 0.18 3.43 32.97
C ARG A 53 -0.14 4.92 33.06
N LEU A 54 -0.67 5.57 32.02
CA LEU A 54 -1.07 6.98 32.12
C LEU A 54 -2.42 7.17 31.45
N LYS A 55 -3.46 7.03 32.29
CA LYS A 55 -4.84 7.38 31.98
C LYS A 55 -4.93 8.84 31.50
N SER A 56 -5.20 9.02 30.21
CA SER A 56 -5.99 10.15 29.73
C SER A 56 -7.05 9.62 28.76
N THR A 57 -8.29 9.60 29.26
CA THR A 57 -9.49 8.97 28.68
C THR A 57 -9.93 9.50 27.31
N GLU A 58 -9.23 10.49 26.75
CA GLU A 58 -9.57 11.11 25.46
C GLU A 58 -8.74 10.55 24.29
N ILE A 59 -7.50 10.10 24.53
CA ILE A 59 -6.62 9.57 23.47
C ILE A 59 -6.92 8.09 23.18
N GLU A 60 -7.24 7.30 24.20
CA GLU A 60 -7.60 5.88 24.04
C GLU A 60 -8.86 5.68 23.19
N ASN A 61 -9.83 6.60 23.27
CA ASN A 61 -11.07 6.52 22.48
C ASN A 61 -10.90 6.92 21.01
N GLN A 62 -9.88 7.73 20.65
CA GLN A 62 -9.65 8.14 19.26
C GLN A 62 -9.00 7.02 18.41
N ASN A 63 -8.22 6.14 19.04
CA ASN A 63 -7.50 5.07 18.35
C ASN A 63 -8.29 3.76 18.20
N GLN A 64 -9.42 3.59 18.92
CA GLN A 64 -10.19 2.34 18.93
C GLN A 64 -10.87 1.97 17.61
N ASN A 65 -10.86 2.85 16.60
CA ASN A 65 -11.46 2.56 15.28
C ASN A 65 -10.60 3.02 14.09
N LEU A 66 -9.30 3.28 14.30
CA LEU A 66 -8.39 3.57 13.20
C LEU A 66 -8.31 2.37 12.27
N LYS A 67 -8.30 2.64 10.96
CA LYS A 67 -8.04 1.66 9.91
C LYS A 67 -7.09 2.22 8.88
N ASN A 68 -6.37 1.32 8.22
CA ASN A 68 -5.72 1.66 6.96
C ASN A 68 -6.73 1.66 5.82
N VAL A 69 -6.46 2.45 4.80
CA VAL A 69 -7.20 2.48 3.55
C VAL A 69 -6.41 1.73 2.49
N VAL A 70 -7.09 0.89 1.71
CA VAL A 70 -6.58 0.30 0.48
C VAL A 70 -7.39 0.81 -0.70
N ILE A 71 -6.72 1.46 -1.65
CA ILE A 71 -7.30 1.97 -2.88
C ILE A 71 -6.94 1.01 -4.01
N MET A 72 -7.95 0.58 -4.78
CA MET A 72 -7.74 -0.29 -5.92
C MET A 72 -8.65 0.01 -7.10
N GLY A 73 -8.19 -0.34 -8.31
CA GLY A 73 -9.00 -0.30 -9.51
C GLY A 73 -9.97 -1.48 -9.59
N ARG A 74 -11.06 -1.32 -10.35
CA ARG A 74 -12.09 -2.35 -10.55
C ARG A 74 -11.55 -3.73 -10.94
N LYS A 75 -10.60 -3.80 -11.88
CA LYS A 75 -10.03 -5.09 -12.33
C LYS A 75 -9.28 -5.82 -11.20
N THR A 76 -8.58 -5.08 -10.33
CA THR A 76 -7.93 -5.63 -9.14
C THR A 76 -8.95 -6.15 -8.15
N TRP A 77 -10.03 -5.41 -7.90
CA TRP A 77 -11.13 -5.90 -7.05
C TRP A 77 -11.74 -7.22 -7.56
N GLU A 78 -11.91 -7.33 -8.88
CA GLU A 78 -12.46 -8.54 -9.51
C GLU A 78 -11.51 -9.73 -9.47
N SER A 79 -10.20 -9.49 -9.51
CA SER A 79 -9.19 -10.56 -9.46
C SER A 79 -9.01 -11.15 -8.05
N ILE A 80 -9.35 -10.40 -7.00
CA ILE A 80 -9.34 -10.90 -5.61
C ILE A 80 -10.41 -12.00 -5.44
N PRO A 81 -10.04 -13.20 -4.94
CA PRO A 81 -11.00 -14.26 -4.69
C PRO A 81 -12.12 -13.81 -3.75
N ARG A 82 -13.37 -14.23 -4.03
CA ARG A 82 -14.56 -13.78 -3.29
C ARG A 82 -14.44 -13.93 -1.76
N LYS A 83 -13.81 -15.01 -1.28
CA LYS A 83 -13.63 -15.27 0.15
C LYS A 83 -12.65 -14.32 0.87
N PHE A 84 -11.88 -13.54 0.10
CA PHE A 84 -10.89 -12.61 0.63
C PHE A 84 -11.28 -11.15 0.41
N LYS A 85 -12.45 -10.87 -0.18
CA LYS A 85 -12.96 -9.51 -0.36
C LYS A 85 -14.27 -9.29 0.41
N PRO A 86 -14.46 -8.11 1.04
CA PRO A 86 -13.48 -7.03 1.17
C PRO A 86 -12.25 -7.45 1.98
N LEU A 87 -11.13 -6.76 1.77
CA LEU A 87 -9.91 -7.04 2.52
C LEU A 87 -10.14 -6.66 3.99
N GLU A 88 -10.20 -7.67 4.87
CA GLU A 88 -10.50 -7.49 6.29
C GLU A 88 -9.53 -6.52 7.00
N ASN A 89 -10.01 -5.86 8.05
CA ASN A 89 -9.29 -4.86 8.87
C ASN A 89 -8.79 -3.63 8.10
N ARG A 90 -9.34 -3.38 6.90
CA ARG A 90 -9.01 -2.24 6.04
C ARG A 90 -10.27 -1.62 5.48
N ILE A 91 -10.21 -0.31 5.22
CA ILE A 91 -11.20 0.40 4.43
C ILE A 91 -10.85 0.20 2.95
N ASN A 92 -11.75 -0.39 2.18
CA ASN A 92 -11.55 -0.74 0.78
C ASN A 92 -12.19 0.32 -0.12
N ILE A 93 -11.39 1.08 -0.87
CA ILE A 93 -11.89 2.06 -1.86
C ILE A 93 -11.64 1.52 -3.26
N ILE A 94 -12.73 1.32 -4.01
CA ILE A 94 -12.73 0.80 -5.37
C ILE A 94 -12.95 1.95 -6.34
N VAL A 95 -12.04 2.13 -7.29
CA VAL A 95 -12.13 3.15 -8.33
C VAL A 95 -12.63 2.53 -9.64
N SER A 96 -13.79 3.00 -10.11
CA SER A 96 -14.40 2.57 -11.37
C SER A 96 -15.32 3.65 -11.98
N ARG A 97 -15.17 3.93 -13.28
CA ARG A 97 -15.90 5.03 -13.95
C ARG A 97 -17.39 4.77 -14.18
N LYS A 98 -17.83 3.51 -14.29
CA LYS A 98 -19.19 3.15 -14.75
C LYS A 98 -19.83 1.99 -13.96
N GLN A 99 -19.45 1.78 -12.70
CA GLN A 99 -19.86 0.61 -11.93
C GLN A 99 -20.84 0.94 -10.80
N THR A 100 -21.60 -0.06 -10.35
CA THR A 100 -22.42 0.00 -9.13
C THR A 100 -21.92 -1.00 -8.09
N TYR A 101 -22.33 -0.86 -6.83
CA TYR A 101 -21.97 -1.81 -5.78
C TYR A 101 -22.46 -3.23 -6.12
N GLU A 102 -23.68 -3.36 -6.60
CA GLU A 102 -24.33 -4.65 -6.90
C GLU A 102 -23.54 -5.41 -7.96
N SER A 103 -23.09 -4.72 -9.00
CA SER A 103 -22.26 -5.30 -10.06
C SER A 103 -20.86 -5.73 -9.59
N LEU A 104 -20.42 -5.28 -8.42
CA LEU A 104 -19.19 -5.72 -7.76
C LEU A 104 -19.42 -6.81 -6.70
N GLY A 105 -20.67 -7.29 -6.58
CA GLY A 105 -21.08 -8.24 -5.55
C GLY A 105 -21.17 -7.63 -4.15
N LEU A 106 -21.41 -6.32 -4.07
CA LEU A 106 -21.50 -5.56 -2.82
C LEU A 106 -22.90 -4.97 -2.63
N SER A 107 -23.28 -4.74 -1.37
CA SER A 107 -24.38 -3.84 -1.02
C SER A 107 -23.85 -2.41 -0.80
N LYS A 108 -24.71 -1.38 -0.94
CA LYS A 108 -24.35 0.00 -0.56
C LYS A 108 -24.03 0.14 0.93
N ASP A 109 -24.57 -0.75 1.76
CA ASP A 109 -24.32 -0.78 3.21
C ASP A 109 -23.12 -1.66 3.58
N SER A 110 -22.32 -2.09 2.59
CA SER A 110 -21.11 -2.88 2.85
C SER A 110 -20.15 -2.07 3.73
N LYS A 111 -19.97 -2.53 4.96
CA LYS A 111 -19.11 -1.88 5.94
C LYS A 111 -17.67 -1.77 5.42
N ASP A 112 -17.05 -0.61 5.64
CA ASP A 112 -15.66 -0.34 5.25
C ASP A 112 -15.38 -0.49 3.74
N VAL A 113 -16.39 -0.36 2.88
CA VAL A 113 -16.23 -0.40 1.42
C VAL A 113 -16.82 0.85 0.78
N TYR A 114 -16.03 1.49 -0.08
CA TYR A 114 -16.45 2.65 -0.85
C TYR A 114 -16.21 2.41 -2.34
N LEU A 115 -17.17 2.83 -3.17
CA LEU A 115 -17.07 2.86 -4.61
C LEU A 115 -17.03 4.31 -5.08
N THR A 116 -16.05 4.64 -5.91
CA THR A 116 -15.85 5.97 -6.47
C THR A 116 -15.39 5.90 -7.92
N ASN A 117 -15.41 7.01 -8.64
CA ASN A 117 -15.12 7.05 -10.07
C ASN A 117 -13.72 7.57 -10.42
N SER A 118 -12.98 8.12 -9.45
CA SER A 118 -11.65 8.68 -9.65
C SER A 118 -10.80 8.59 -8.37
N ILE A 119 -9.48 8.68 -8.52
CA ILE A 119 -8.57 8.80 -7.38
C ILE A 119 -8.77 10.11 -6.61
N LEU A 120 -9.25 11.18 -7.28
CA LEU A 120 -9.54 12.46 -6.65
C LEU A 120 -10.70 12.30 -5.66
N ASN A 121 -11.79 11.68 -6.10
CA ASN A 121 -12.94 11.39 -5.25
C ASN A 121 -12.60 10.36 -4.15
N ALA A 122 -11.64 9.44 -4.40
CA ALA A 122 -11.12 8.58 -3.34
C ALA A 122 -10.43 9.42 -2.24
N CYS A 123 -9.62 10.42 -2.62
CA CYS A 123 -8.98 11.33 -1.66
C CYS A 123 -10.02 12.15 -0.88
N GLU A 124 -11.10 12.61 -1.53
CA GLU A 124 -12.19 13.31 -0.86
C GLU A 124 -12.88 12.44 0.20
N ILE A 125 -13.12 11.16 -0.10
CA ILE A 125 -13.66 10.19 0.87
C ILE A 125 -12.68 10.05 2.04
N ILE A 126 -11.40 9.83 1.76
CA ILE A 126 -10.35 9.66 2.78
C ILE A 126 -10.27 10.84 3.73
N GLN A 127 -10.43 12.07 3.23
CA GLN A 127 -10.44 13.29 4.06
C GLN A 127 -11.57 13.35 5.09
N THR A 128 -12.61 12.52 4.96
CA THR A 128 -13.73 12.43 5.91
C THR A 128 -13.59 11.30 6.92
N LEU A 129 -12.56 10.45 6.78
CA LEU A 129 -12.37 9.26 7.58
C LEU A 129 -11.26 9.46 8.62
N ASN A 130 -11.41 8.80 9.78
CA ASN A 130 -10.33 8.67 10.76
C ASN A 130 -9.47 7.46 10.38
N ILE A 131 -8.34 7.69 9.72
CA ILE A 131 -7.48 6.65 9.16
C ILE A 131 -6.04 6.77 9.63
N TYR A 132 -5.29 5.66 9.57
CA TYR A 132 -3.87 5.63 9.91
C TYR A 132 -2.99 5.86 8.67
N LYS A 133 -2.95 4.90 7.72
CA LYS A 133 -2.23 5.04 6.44
C LYS A 133 -3.14 4.74 5.24
N THR A 134 -2.78 5.31 4.08
CA THR A 134 -3.41 5.00 2.79
C THR A 134 -2.45 4.23 1.90
N TYR A 135 -2.93 3.13 1.32
CA TYR A 135 -2.19 2.27 0.42
C TYR A 135 -2.85 2.22 -0.95
N LEU A 136 -2.08 2.48 -2.00
CA LEU A 136 -2.47 2.17 -3.36
C LEU A 136 -2.02 0.74 -3.67
N ILE A 137 -2.98 -0.16 -3.93
CA ILE A 137 -2.73 -1.59 -4.12
C ILE A 137 -2.98 -2.04 -5.57
N GLY A 138 -3.06 -1.07 -6.49
CA GLY A 138 -3.09 -1.29 -7.93
C GLY A 138 -4.47 -1.13 -8.56
N GLY A 139 -4.68 -1.57 -9.81
CA GLY A 139 -3.70 -2.16 -10.71
C GLY A 139 -2.89 -1.13 -11.49
N SER A 140 -2.31 -1.57 -12.61
CA SER A 140 -1.43 -0.77 -13.48
C SER A 140 -1.96 0.61 -13.83
N GLU A 141 -3.25 0.77 -14.14
CA GLU A 141 -3.82 2.08 -14.51
C GLU A 141 -3.64 3.10 -13.37
N LEU A 142 -3.98 2.72 -12.13
CA LEU A 142 -3.83 3.62 -10.98
C LEU A 142 -2.36 3.80 -10.60
N TYR A 143 -1.57 2.72 -10.59
CA TYR A 143 -0.14 2.82 -10.32
C TYR A 143 0.54 3.78 -11.28
N ASN A 144 0.34 3.60 -12.58
CA ASN A 144 0.98 4.40 -13.62
C ASN A 144 0.47 5.85 -13.62
N GLN A 145 -0.81 6.07 -13.29
CA GLN A 145 -1.33 7.43 -13.09
C GLN A 145 -0.60 8.14 -11.94
N ILE A 146 -0.45 7.49 -10.78
CA ILE A 146 0.16 8.10 -9.60
C ILE A 146 1.68 8.23 -9.74
N ILE A 147 2.36 7.26 -10.36
CA ILE A 147 3.79 7.33 -10.63
C ILE A 147 4.13 8.49 -11.57
N LYS A 148 3.31 8.75 -12.60
CA LYS A 148 3.51 9.85 -13.56
C LYS A 148 3.17 11.22 -13.00
N THR A 149 2.37 11.28 -11.95
CA THR A 149 1.99 12.53 -11.27
C THR A 149 2.05 12.30 -9.77
N PRO A 150 3.27 12.16 -9.19
CA PRO A 150 3.44 11.76 -7.80
C PRO A 150 2.92 12.82 -6.82
N ILE A 151 2.85 14.09 -7.23
CA ILE A 151 2.28 15.18 -6.45
C ILE A 151 1.17 15.82 -7.29
N LEU A 152 -0.03 15.96 -6.71
CA LEU A 152 -1.12 16.71 -7.32
C LEU A 152 -1.64 17.78 -6.35
N ALA A 153 -0.99 18.95 -6.40
CA ALA A 153 -1.35 20.13 -5.62
C ALA A 153 -1.69 19.77 -4.16
N ASN A 154 -2.86 20.21 -3.67
CA ASN A 154 -3.34 19.94 -2.31
C ASN A 154 -4.22 18.69 -2.20
N ILE A 155 -4.14 17.76 -3.17
CA ILE A 155 -5.00 16.57 -3.24
C ILE A 155 -4.27 15.36 -2.67
N TYR A 156 -3.13 14.98 -3.26
CA TYR A 156 -2.34 13.85 -2.80
C TYR A 156 -0.85 14.02 -3.12
N GLU A 157 -0.05 13.24 -2.40
CA GLU A 157 1.38 13.06 -2.63
C GLU A 157 1.75 11.58 -2.42
N LEU A 158 2.45 10.99 -3.39
CA LEU A 158 3.06 9.68 -3.28
C LEU A 158 4.32 9.78 -2.42
N LYS A 159 4.22 9.32 -1.17
CA LYS A 159 5.29 9.40 -0.18
C LYS A 159 6.23 8.21 -0.23
N THR A 160 5.73 7.02 -0.56
CA THR A 160 6.53 5.80 -0.57
C THR A 160 6.09 4.81 -1.63
N ILE A 161 7.04 3.97 -2.05
CA ILE A 161 6.80 2.77 -2.87
C ILE A 161 7.40 1.59 -2.12
N LEU A 162 6.53 0.70 -1.64
CA LEU A 162 6.84 -0.60 -1.06
C LEU A 162 6.83 -1.62 -2.19
N LEU A 163 8.01 -2.07 -2.59
CA LEU A 163 8.19 -2.95 -3.73
C LEU A 163 8.70 -4.31 -3.25
N THR A 164 7.93 -5.35 -3.49
CA THR A 164 8.47 -6.71 -3.49
C THR A 164 9.03 -7.01 -4.87
N ARG A 165 10.35 -7.11 -4.99
CA ARG A 165 11.03 -7.46 -6.23
C ARG A 165 11.13 -8.98 -6.33
N VAL A 166 10.56 -9.56 -7.37
CA VAL A 166 10.76 -10.96 -7.72
C VAL A 166 12.08 -11.08 -8.49
N LEU A 167 13.02 -11.79 -7.89
CA LEU A 167 14.36 -12.09 -8.39
C LEU A 167 14.30 -13.45 -9.10
N GLY A 168 14.81 -13.48 -10.32
CA GLY A 168 14.81 -14.64 -11.21
C GLY A 168 14.86 -14.18 -12.67
N ASP A 169 15.22 -15.07 -13.58
CA ASP A 169 15.25 -14.75 -15.00
C ASP A 169 13.82 -14.46 -15.47
N ASP A 170 13.60 -13.32 -16.14
CA ASP A 170 12.27 -12.90 -16.65
C ASP A 170 11.62 -13.94 -17.59
N GLU A 171 12.33 -15.01 -17.95
CA GLU A 171 11.82 -16.20 -18.65
C GLU A 171 10.79 -17.00 -17.83
N GLY A 172 10.80 -16.90 -16.49
CA GLY A 172 9.90 -17.67 -15.62
C GLY A 172 8.47 -17.14 -15.52
N PHE A 173 8.24 -15.84 -15.78
CA PHE A 173 6.93 -15.20 -15.64
C PHE A 173 6.55 -14.36 -16.86
N GLU A 174 5.70 -14.92 -17.71
CA GLU A 174 5.09 -14.12 -18.78
C GLU A 174 4.19 -13.03 -18.19
N CYS A 175 4.54 -11.76 -18.41
CA CYS A 175 3.72 -10.60 -18.03
C CYS A 175 3.15 -9.88 -19.26
N ASP A 176 1.92 -9.37 -19.16
CA ASP A 176 1.30 -8.47 -20.15
C ASP A 176 0.96 -7.09 -19.56
N THR A 177 1.17 -6.94 -18.26
CA THR A 177 0.84 -5.75 -17.49
C THR A 177 2.06 -5.33 -16.70
N PHE A 178 2.46 -4.08 -16.86
CA PHE A 178 3.72 -3.55 -16.34
C PHE A 178 3.53 -2.28 -15.49
N LEU A 179 4.36 -2.16 -14.47
CA LEU A 179 4.55 -0.93 -13.71
C LEU A 179 5.43 0.03 -14.52
N SER A 180 5.04 1.30 -14.60
CA SER A 180 5.92 2.34 -15.16
C SER A 180 7.17 2.46 -14.28
N ASP A 181 8.33 2.70 -14.90
CA ASP A 181 9.55 2.88 -14.12
C ASP A 181 9.48 4.20 -13.34
N PHE A 182 9.21 4.09 -12.04
CA PHE A 182 9.08 5.24 -11.16
C PHE A 182 10.42 5.99 -10.99
N LYS A 183 11.55 5.33 -11.26
CA LYS A 183 12.87 5.97 -11.21
C LYS A 183 13.04 7.03 -12.29
N GLU A 184 12.25 6.97 -13.36
CA GLU A 184 12.24 7.99 -14.42
C GLU A 184 11.36 9.20 -14.07
N THR A 185 10.40 9.06 -13.16
CA THR A 185 9.39 10.09 -12.87
C THR A 185 9.63 10.84 -11.55
N GLY A 186 10.69 10.53 -10.83
CA GLY A 186 11.05 11.22 -9.60
C GLY A 186 12.44 10.86 -9.08
N ASN A 187 12.93 11.66 -8.15
CA ASN A 187 14.18 11.36 -7.44
C ASN A 187 13.86 10.36 -6.31
N TRP A 188 13.84 9.07 -6.62
CA TRP A 188 13.57 8.00 -5.65
C TRP A 188 14.87 7.40 -5.12
N LYS A 189 14.94 7.17 -3.81
CA LYS A 189 16.04 6.48 -3.16
C LYS A 189 15.51 5.25 -2.43
N MET A 190 16.19 4.13 -2.62
CA MET A 190 15.96 2.94 -1.81
C MET A 190 16.48 3.18 -0.39
N SER A 191 15.62 2.94 0.59
CA SER A 191 15.96 3.03 2.01
C SER A 191 16.84 1.86 2.44
N ASP A 192 17.70 2.08 3.42
CA ASP A 192 18.38 1.00 4.11
C ASP A 192 17.41 0.26 5.06
N ASN A 193 17.88 -0.88 5.61
CA ASN A 193 17.07 -1.74 6.47
C ASN A 193 16.60 -1.01 7.73
N GLN A 194 17.43 -0.15 8.32
CA GLN A 194 17.10 0.59 9.53
C GLN A 194 15.94 1.56 9.26
N ARG A 195 16.04 2.35 8.20
CA ARG A 195 14.98 3.28 7.78
C ARG A 195 13.69 2.55 7.39
N PHE A 196 13.80 1.38 6.74
CA PHE A 196 12.65 0.57 6.40
C PHE A 196 11.93 0.04 7.66
N LEU A 197 12.66 -0.50 8.63
CA LEU A 197 12.09 -0.90 9.92
C LEU A 197 11.39 0.26 10.60
N GLU A 198 12.06 1.42 10.68
CA GLU A 198 11.47 2.63 11.25
C GLU A 198 10.16 2.99 10.56
N TRP A 199 10.12 2.96 9.22
CA TRP A 199 8.92 3.29 8.45
C TRP A 199 7.73 2.36 8.74
N ILE A 200 7.98 1.05 8.83
CA ILE A 200 6.95 0.05 9.18
C ILE A 200 6.47 0.30 10.61
N SER A 201 7.40 0.60 11.51
CA SER A 201 7.19 0.81 12.94
C SER A 201 6.76 2.23 13.32
N LEU A 202 6.65 3.18 12.38
CA LEU A 202 6.29 4.57 12.67
C LEU A 202 4.99 4.63 13.49
N GLY A 203 4.99 5.31 14.64
CA GLY A 203 3.81 5.39 15.51
C GLY A 203 3.70 4.30 16.57
N ILE A 204 4.73 3.47 16.72
CA ILE A 204 4.98 2.64 17.89
C ILE A 204 5.80 3.47 18.90
N ASP A 205 5.48 3.39 20.20
CA ASP A 205 6.16 4.15 21.25
C ASP A 205 7.65 3.78 21.33
N GLU A 206 8.52 4.75 21.70
CA GLU A 206 9.94 4.52 21.95
C GLU A 206 10.12 3.44 23.03
N GLY A 207 10.44 2.21 22.61
CA GLY A 207 10.64 1.06 23.48
C GLY A 207 9.86 -0.19 23.07
N GLU A 208 8.79 -0.05 22.29
CA GLU A 208 8.14 -1.19 21.63
C GLU A 208 8.84 -1.47 20.29
N LYS A 209 9.47 -2.64 20.17
CA LYS A 209 9.96 -3.14 18.89
C LYS A 209 9.03 -4.26 18.45
N ILE A 210 8.50 -4.16 17.23
CA ILE A 210 7.86 -5.30 16.60
C ILE A 210 8.97 -6.20 16.09
N ASP A 211 8.95 -7.44 16.54
CA ASP A 211 9.72 -8.48 15.88
C ASP A 211 9.01 -8.88 14.59
N LEU A 212 9.39 -8.24 13.49
CA LEU A 212 8.80 -8.52 12.18
C LEU A 212 9.08 -9.94 11.71
N GLN A 213 10.18 -10.55 12.16
CA GLN A 213 10.49 -11.92 11.79
C GLN A 213 9.50 -12.88 12.45
N ASP A 214 9.14 -12.65 13.72
CA ASP A 214 8.11 -13.43 14.41
C ASP A 214 6.72 -13.20 13.79
N GLU A 215 6.36 -11.96 13.49
CA GLU A 215 5.04 -11.63 12.90
C GLU A 215 4.87 -12.19 11.46
N LEU A 216 5.92 -12.12 10.64
CA LEU A 216 5.88 -12.57 9.25
C LEU A 216 6.22 -14.07 9.11
N GLY A 217 7.02 -14.60 10.03
CA GLY A 217 7.63 -15.93 9.98
C GLY A 217 8.77 -16.04 8.97
N PHE A 218 9.41 -14.93 8.58
CA PHE A 218 10.58 -14.87 7.70
C PHE A 218 11.34 -13.55 7.89
N ASN A 219 12.63 -13.53 7.54
CA ASN A 219 13.45 -12.32 7.57
C ASN A 219 13.14 -11.44 6.35
N LEU A 220 12.74 -10.19 6.57
CA LEU A 220 12.38 -9.23 5.52
C LEU A 220 13.59 -8.83 4.64
N PHE A 221 14.80 -8.86 5.19
CA PHE A 221 16.02 -8.34 4.56
C PHE A 221 16.91 -9.43 3.97
N GLU A 222 16.50 -10.68 4.09
CA GLU A 222 17.13 -11.77 3.36
C GLU A 222 16.41 -11.97 2.03
N VAL A 223 17.16 -12.38 1.01
CA VAL A 223 16.56 -12.89 -0.21
C VAL A 223 15.79 -14.14 0.16
N ASN A 224 14.48 -14.07 -0.06
CA ASN A 224 13.57 -15.10 0.39
C ASN A 224 13.26 -16.05 -0.76
N ASP A 225 13.60 -17.32 -0.60
CA ASP A 225 13.01 -18.35 -1.45
C ASP A 225 11.51 -18.50 -1.07
N ASP A 226 10.62 -18.37 -2.05
CA ASP A 226 9.21 -18.73 -1.95
C ASP A 226 8.96 -20.01 -2.74
N ASP A 227 7.78 -20.62 -2.58
CA ASP A 227 7.44 -21.89 -3.22
C ASP A 227 7.80 -21.90 -4.73
N GLY A 228 8.76 -22.75 -5.12
CA GLY A 228 9.13 -22.97 -6.52
C GLY A 228 10.33 -22.16 -7.06
N ASN A 229 11.41 -22.03 -6.27
CA ASN A 229 12.69 -21.40 -6.65
C ASN A 229 12.63 -19.88 -6.95
N ASN A 230 11.54 -19.21 -6.60
CA ASN A 230 11.43 -17.77 -6.81
C ASN A 230 12.02 -17.05 -5.62
N GLN A 231 12.97 -16.17 -5.88
CA GLN A 231 13.58 -15.33 -4.86
C GLN A 231 12.84 -14.00 -4.80
N ILE A 232 12.60 -13.47 -3.60
CA ILE A 232 12.01 -12.13 -3.44
C ILE A 232 12.84 -11.26 -2.49
N GLU A 233 12.85 -9.97 -2.79
CA GLU A 233 13.44 -8.92 -1.96
C GLU A 233 12.39 -7.85 -1.67
N PHE A 234 12.24 -7.47 -0.41
CA PHE A 234 11.34 -6.39 -0.02
C PHE A 234 12.12 -5.07 0.03
N GLN A 235 11.59 -4.04 -0.63
CA GLN A 235 12.25 -2.75 -0.77
C GLN A 235 11.30 -1.62 -0.33
N LEU A 236 11.85 -0.61 0.33
CA LEU A 236 11.19 0.67 0.57
C LEU A 236 11.89 1.75 -0.26
N TRP A 237 11.13 2.45 -1.08
CA TRP A 237 11.59 3.61 -1.84
C TRP A 237 10.88 4.87 -1.36
N GLU A 238 11.66 5.92 -1.14
CA GLU A 238 11.17 7.23 -0.70
C GLU A 238 11.71 8.33 -1.63
N PRO A 239 11.00 9.48 -1.76
CA PRO A 239 11.55 10.65 -2.40
C PRO A 239 12.85 11.07 -1.71
N ASN A 240 13.90 11.24 -2.50
CA ASN A 240 15.18 11.73 -2.04
C ASN A 240 15.04 13.23 -1.73
N SER A 241 15.02 13.56 -0.44
CA SER A 241 14.79 14.91 0.10
C SER A 241 15.88 15.95 -0.23
N LEU A 242 16.87 15.60 -1.08
CA LEU A 242 17.89 16.52 -1.59
C LEU A 242 17.42 17.42 -2.74
N ALA A 243 16.15 17.39 -3.14
CA ALA A 243 15.60 18.22 -4.23
C ALA A 243 14.76 19.43 -3.76
N SER A 244 14.88 19.86 -2.51
CA SER A 244 14.21 21.08 -2.01
C SER A 244 15.20 22.04 -1.34
N SER A 245 16.26 22.39 -2.06
CA SER A 245 17.10 23.57 -1.74
C SER A 245 17.96 23.94 -2.94
N LYS A 246 17.33 24.32 -4.05
CA LYS A 246 17.92 25.11 -5.14
C LYS A 246 16.83 25.41 -6.17
N GLU A 247 16.08 26.46 -5.89
CA GLU A 247 15.72 27.45 -6.90
C GLU A 247 15.37 28.72 -6.12
N ASN A 248 16.21 29.74 -6.34
CA ASN A 248 16.07 31.11 -5.86
C ASN A 248 14.99 31.84 -6.66
#